data_AF-A0A9D6XV11-F1
#
_entry.id   AF-A0A9D6XV11-F1
#
_cell.length_a   1.000
_cell.length_b   1.000
_cell.length_c   1.000
_cell.angle_alpha   90.00
_cell.angle_beta   90.00
_cell.angle_gamma   90.00
#
_symmetry.space_group_name_H-M   'P 1'
#
loop_
_entity.id
_entity.type
_entity.pdbx_description
1 polymer ?
#
loop_
_entity_poly.entity_id
_entity_poly.type
_entity_poly.pdbx_seq_one_letter_code
_entity_poly.pdbx_strand_id
1 'polypeptide(L)'
;GRQTGQNVNQVKAAELFDDYSVLVEKMLVTEGAFAVLPSNVIYDNVLTFSNLRIQDFDVLFETTSFGSAASQFVTEEQGDVLKATLDPSITPQLDAGQESSSAPWQGISIFDVGMCTADDAEQSVRKFMRFMLRLDTQGQFETFGYFPLTESVRLKAAGIIGKVLPSPSIDPATLG
;
A
#
# COMPACT_ATOMS: atom_id res chain seq x y z
N GLY A 1 3.98 22.35 34.95
CA GLY A 1 3.56 21.65 36.17
C GLY A 1 3.41 20.18 35.84
N ARG A 2 4.19 19.32 36.50
CA ARG A 2 4.22 17.88 36.24
C ARG A 2 2.97 17.26 36.86
N GLN A 3 2.01 16.82 36.05
CA GLN A 3 0.86 16.10 36.57
C GLN A 3 1.30 14.70 36.99
N THR A 4 1.39 14.52 38.30
CA THR A 4 1.55 13.24 38.99
C THR A 4 0.18 12.64 39.27
N GLY A 5 -0.07 11.41 38.83
CA GLY A 5 -0.98 10.50 39.54
C GLY A 5 -2.44 10.45 39.12
N GLN A 6 -2.73 10.19 37.83
CA GLN A 6 -3.95 9.46 37.48
C GLN A 6 -3.58 8.16 36.78
N ASN A 7 -4.18 7.07 37.26
CA ASN A 7 -3.94 5.70 36.85
C ASN A 7 -4.02 5.55 35.31
N VAL A 8 -2.89 5.22 34.69
CA VAL A 8 -2.77 4.84 33.26
C VAL A 8 -3.49 3.50 32.95
N ASN A 9 -4.18 2.92 33.94
CA ASN A 9 -4.90 1.63 33.86
C ASN A 9 -6.36 1.75 33.40
N GLN A 10 -6.76 2.87 32.81
CA GLN A 10 -8.03 2.96 32.06
C GLN A 10 -7.77 3.47 30.65
N VAL A 11 -6.93 2.77 29.90
CA VAL A 11 -7.12 2.72 28.44
C VAL A 11 -8.46 2.02 28.24
N LYS A 12 -9.54 2.79 28.07
CA LYS A 12 -10.84 2.21 27.70
C LYS A 12 -10.63 1.41 26.41
N ALA A 13 -10.94 0.13 26.48
CA ALA A 13 -10.88 -0.75 25.32
C ALA A 13 -11.87 -0.27 24.25
N ALA A 14 -11.31 -0.03 23.06
CA ALA A 14 -11.91 -0.11 21.72
C ALA A 14 -13.35 0.43 21.56
N GLU A 15 -13.46 1.75 21.33
CA GLU A 15 -14.56 2.25 20.49
C GLU A 15 -14.29 1.73 19.07
N LEU A 16 -15.22 0.95 18.53
CA LEU A 16 -15.16 0.48 17.14
C LEU A 16 -15.77 1.54 16.24
N PHE A 17 -15.12 1.79 15.11
CA PHE A 17 -15.59 2.72 14.10
C PHE A 17 -15.77 1.96 12.80
N ASP A 18 -16.91 2.17 12.14
CA ASP A 18 -17.20 1.55 10.85
C ASP A 18 -16.48 2.25 9.68
N ASP A 19 -15.96 3.48 9.91
CA ASP A 19 -15.35 4.32 8.88
C ASP A 19 -14.14 5.10 9.46
N TYR A 20 -13.07 5.20 8.67
CA TYR A 20 -11.87 5.95 9.02
C TYR A 20 -12.14 7.45 9.19
N SER A 21 -13.08 8.04 8.45
CA SER A 21 -13.48 9.44 8.60
C SER A 21 -14.03 9.73 9.99
N VAL A 22 -14.95 8.88 10.48
CA VAL A 22 -15.55 9.02 11.82
C VAL A 22 -14.49 8.82 12.91
N LEU A 23 -13.59 7.85 12.72
CA LEU A 23 -12.45 7.65 13.62
C LEU A 23 -11.55 8.90 13.67
N VAL A 24 -11.18 9.44 12.51
CA VAL A 24 -10.31 10.63 12.43
C VAL A 24 -10.98 11.85 13.08
N GLU A 25 -12.25 12.11 12.78
CA GLU A 25 -13.01 13.20 13.42
C GLU A 25 -13.00 13.09 14.94
N LYS A 26 -13.22 11.87 15.47
CA LYS A 26 -13.19 11.60 16.90
C LYS A 26 -11.81 11.80 17.51
N MET A 27 -10.76 11.36 16.82
CA MET A 27 -9.38 11.54 17.27
C MET A 27 -9.00 13.01 17.36
N LEU A 28 -9.38 13.83 16.39
CA LEU A 28 -9.03 15.25 16.34
C LEU A 28 -9.63 16.06 17.50
N VAL A 29 -10.74 15.61 18.09
CA VAL A 29 -11.40 16.26 19.23
C VAL A 29 -11.11 15.60 20.58
N THR A 30 -10.35 14.51 20.60
CA THR A 30 -10.07 13.74 21.82
C THR A 30 -8.60 13.91 22.21
N GLU A 31 -8.34 14.66 23.27
CA GLU A 31 -6.98 14.86 23.78
C GLU A 31 -6.34 13.52 24.18
N GLY A 32 -5.10 13.30 23.74
CA GLY A 32 -4.35 12.07 24.02
C GLY A 32 -4.82 10.84 23.24
N ALA A 33 -5.70 10.99 22.24
CA ALA A 33 -6.10 9.89 21.37
C ALA A 33 -4.91 9.38 20.53
N PHE A 34 -4.83 8.06 20.40
CA PHE A 34 -3.92 7.38 19.48
C PHE A 34 -4.69 6.24 18.78
N ALA A 35 -4.32 5.96 17.53
CA ALA A 35 -4.87 4.85 16.76
C ALA A 35 -3.82 4.28 15.82
N VAL A 36 -4.02 3.02 15.42
CA VAL A 36 -3.31 2.43 14.28
C VAL A 36 -4.14 2.71 13.04
N LEU A 37 -3.56 3.47 12.11
CA LEU A 37 -4.22 3.90 10.87
C LEU A 37 -3.41 3.43 9.66
N PRO A 38 -4.06 3.09 8.54
CA PRO A 38 -3.38 2.97 7.26
C PRO A 38 -2.66 4.26 6.90
N SER A 39 -1.52 4.13 6.22
CA SER A 39 -0.69 5.26 5.80
C SER A 39 -1.49 6.29 4.98
N ASN A 40 -2.31 5.87 4.02
CA ASN A 40 -3.12 6.78 3.22
C ASN A 40 -4.05 7.67 4.07
N VAL A 41 -4.65 7.12 5.13
CA VAL A 41 -5.49 7.89 6.06
C VAL A 41 -4.65 8.94 6.81
N ILE A 42 -3.42 8.60 7.20
CA ILE A 42 -2.48 9.51 7.86
C ILE A 42 -2.09 10.67 6.93
N TYR A 43 -1.68 10.37 5.69
CA TYR A 43 -1.23 11.36 4.71
C TYR A 43 -2.37 12.28 4.26
N ASP A 44 -3.55 11.73 3.95
CA ASP A 44 -4.71 12.49 3.47
C ASP A 44 -5.25 13.47 4.53
N ASN A 45 -5.08 13.15 5.82
CA ASN A 45 -5.58 13.96 6.94
C ASN A 45 -4.48 14.74 7.67
N VAL A 46 -3.23 14.71 7.18
CA VAL A 46 -2.08 15.42 7.76
C VAL A 46 -1.89 15.10 9.26
N LEU A 47 -2.09 13.82 9.61
CA LEU A 47 -1.99 13.38 11.01
C LEU A 47 -0.52 13.23 11.41
N THR A 48 -0.20 13.58 12.66
CA THR A 48 1.11 13.27 13.22
C THR A 48 1.18 11.79 13.57
N PHE A 49 2.26 11.12 13.15
CA PHE A 49 2.54 9.72 13.48
C PHE A 49 3.83 9.61 14.30
N SER A 50 4.06 8.43 14.89
CA SER A 50 5.27 8.13 15.65
C SER A 50 5.80 6.76 15.25
N ASN A 51 7.11 6.60 15.32
CA ASN A 51 7.76 5.31 15.16
C ASN A 51 7.39 4.38 16.32
N LEU A 52 7.35 3.08 16.06
CA LEU A 52 7.08 2.07 17.08
C LEU A 52 8.40 1.58 17.66
N ARG A 53 8.52 1.48 18.98
CA ARG A 53 9.66 0.82 19.63
C ARG A 53 9.26 -0.62 19.95
N ILE A 54 9.95 -1.60 19.36
CA ILE A 54 9.78 -3.01 19.70
C ILE A 54 11.08 -3.48 20.35
N GLN A 55 11.01 -3.74 21.67
CA GLN A 55 12.18 -4.06 22.50
C GLN A 55 13.27 -2.99 22.33
N ASP A 56 14.44 -3.39 21.83
CA ASP A 56 15.60 -2.54 21.66
C ASP A 56 15.73 -1.95 20.23
N PHE A 57 14.70 -2.09 19.40
CA PHE A 57 14.70 -1.62 18.01
C PHE A 57 13.61 -0.58 17.76
N ASP A 58 13.97 0.47 17.01
CA ASP A 58 13.01 1.42 16.45
C ASP A 58 12.52 0.91 15.10
N VAL A 59 11.20 0.76 15.00
CA VAL A 59 10.49 0.48 13.76
C VAL A 59 10.14 1.82 13.13
N LEU A 60 10.85 2.16 12.07
CA LEU A 60 10.67 3.43 11.39
C LEU A 60 9.49 3.33 10.42
N PHE A 61 8.63 4.34 10.45
CA PHE A 61 7.63 4.54 9.40
C PHE A 61 8.30 5.21 8.19
N GLU A 62 8.94 4.39 7.35
CA GLU A 62 9.72 4.85 6.20
C GLU A 62 9.49 3.99 4.94
N THR A 63 9.49 4.65 3.79
CA THR A 63 9.23 4.06 2.46
C THR A 63 10.15 2.89 2.12
N THR A 64 11.42 2.98 2.51
CA THR A 64 12.46 1.98 2.23
C THR A 64 12.18 0.63 2.89
N SER A 65 11.63 0.65 4.10
CA SER A 65 11.24 -0.56 4.83
C SER A 65 10.01 -1.23 4.22
N PHE A 66 9.11 -0.48 3.58
CA PHE A 66 7.97 -1.06 2.89
C PHE A 66 8.35 -1.72 1.57
N GLY A 67 9.24 -1.11 0.78
CA GLY A 67 9.78 -1.72 -0.44
C GLY A 67 10.48 -3.06 -0.16
N SER A 68 11.29 -3.09 0.89
CA SER A 68 11.95 -4.32 1.36
C SER A 68 10.96 -5.41 1.75
N ALA A 69 9.88 -5.07 2.46
CA ALA A 69 8.83 -6.03 2.80
C ALA A 69 8.10 -6.55 1.54
N ALA A 70 7.84 -5.67 0.57
CA ALA A 70 7.08 -6.01 -0.63
C ALA A 70 7.80 -7.03 -1.51
N SER A 71 9.14 -7.13 -1.39
CA SER A 71 9.94 -8.20 -2.02
C SER A 71 9.59 -9.61 -1.50
N GLN A 72 8.93 -9.72 -0.35
CA GLN A 72 8.49 -10.97 0.27
C GLN A 72 7.10 -11.40 -0.24
N PHE A 73 6.50 -10.69 -1.21
CA PHE A 73 5.24 -11.10 -1.81
C PHE A 73 5.40 -12.30 -2.74
N VAL A 74 4.68 -13.37 -2.42
CA VAL A 74 4.44 -14.50 -3.32
C VAL A 74 3.19 -14.22 -4.13
N THR A 75 3.28 -14.46 -5.44
CA THR A 75 2.16 -14.21 -6.37
C THR A 75 1.66 -15.50 -7.02
N GLU A 76 0.35 -15.63 -7.07
CA GLU A 76 -0.37 -16.74 -7.69
C GLU A 76 -1.37 -16.20 -8.71
N GLU A 77 -1.38 -16.77 -9.92
CA GLU A 77 -2.35 -16.41 -10.96
C GLU A 77 -3.53 -17.39 -10.95
N GLN A 78 -4.74 -16.86 -10.86
CA GLN A 78 -5.98 -17.62 -10.91
C GLN A 78 -6.90 -17.01 -11.97
N GLY A 79 -6.73 -17.45 -13.22
CA GLY A 79 -7.46 -16.90 -14.37
C GLY A 79 -7.06 -15.46 -14.66
N ASP A 80 -7.95 -14.51 -14.36
CA ASP A 80 -7.71 -13.06 -14.49
C ASP A 80 -7.50 -12.37 -13.14
N VAL A 81 -7.28 -13.14 -12.08
CA VAL A 81 -6.92 -12.64 -10.75
C VAL A 81 -5.43 -12.89 -10.50
N LEU A 82 -4.71 -11.85 -10.10
CA LEU A 82 -3.38 -11.97 -9.51
C LEU A 82 -3.51 -11.84 -8.00
N LYS A 83 -3.29 -12.93 -7.28
CA LYS A 83 -3.23 -12.90 -5.83
C LYS A 83 -1.80 -12.63 -5.40
N ALA A 84 -1.60 -11.65 -4.53
CA ALA A 84 -0.33 -11.43 -3.82
C ALA A 84 -0.52 -11.79 -2.34
N THR A 85 0.45 -12.43 -1.73
CA THR A 85 0.43 -12.80 -0.32
C THR A 85 1.81 -12.60 0.28
N LEU A 86 1.89 -11.99 1.46
CA LEU A 86 3.13 -11.81 2.19
C LEU A 86 3.61 -13.16 2.74
N ASP A 87 4.82 -13.57 2.36
CA ASP A 87 5.50 -14.71 2.98
C ASP A 87 6.68 -14.22 3.83
N PRO A 88 6.51 -14.10 5.16
CA PRO A 88 7.55 -13.57 6.04
C PRO A 88 8.77 -14.50 6.16
N SER A 89 8.72 -15.73 5.62
CA SER A 89 9.87 -16.65 5.59
C SER A 89 10.87 -16.33 4.48
N ILE A 90 10.45 -15.56 3.45
CA ILE A 90 11.34 -15.10 2.38
C ILE A 90 12.24 -14.02 2.93
N THR A 91 13.55 -14.08 2.67
CA THR A 91 14.47 -13.00 3.05
C THR A 91 14.14 -11.74 2.25
N PRO A 92 13.85 -10.60 2.90
CA PRO A 92 13.55 -9.37 2.19
C PRO A 92 14.78 -8.88 1.42
N GLN A 93 14.52 -8.32 0.25
CA GLN A 93 15.51 -7.72 -0.63
C GLN A 93 15.42 -6.21 -0.53
N LEU A 94 16.56 -5.55 -0.42
CA LEU A 94 16.65 -4.10 -0.50
C LEU A 94 16.34 -3.64 -1.93
N ASP A 95 15.71 -2.47 -2.06
CA ASP A 95 15.54 -1.87 -3.38
C ASP A 95 16.89 -1.47 -3.97
N ALA A 96 16.95 -1.35 -5.29
CA ALA A 96 18.16 -0.94 -5.98
C ALA A 96 18.66 0.43 -5.45
N GLY A 97 19.92 0.46 -4.98
CA GLY A 97 20.54 1.66 -4.43
C GLY A 97 20.37 1.85 -2.92
N GLN A 98 19.65 0.97 -2.22
CA GLN A 98 19.57 0.98 -0.75
C GLN A 98 20.75 0.20 -0.13
N GLU A 99 21.37 0.77 0.91
CA GLU A 99 22.45 0.13 1.67
C GLU A 99 21.93 -0.69 2.86
N SER A 100 20.77 -0.32 3.41
CA SER A 100 20.12 -1.01 4.53
C SER A 100 18.62 -0.67 4.59
N SER A 101 17.86 -1.49 5.32
CA SER A 101 16.46 -1.24 5.68
C SER A 101 16.23 -1.70 7.13
N SER A 102 15.41 -0.95 7.87
CA SER A 102 15.12 -1.21 9.28
C SER A 102 14.01 -2.27 9.44
N ALA A 103 14.33 -3.36 10.13
CA ALA A 103 13.32 -4.33 10.57
C ALA A 103 12.59 -3.83 11.83
N PRO A 104 11.35 -4.29 12.08
CA PRO A 104 10.51 -5.16 11.26
C PRO A 104 9.80 -4.42 10.13
N TRP A 105 9.76 -5.06 8.96
CA TRP A 105 9.10 -4.58 7.74
C TRP A 105 7.57 -4.75 7.75
N GLN A 106 7.01 -4.99 8.93
CA GLN A 106 5.69 -5.60 9.10
C GLN A 106 4.68 -4.51 9.48
N GLY A 107 3.93 -4.08 8.48
CA GLY A 107 2.82 -3.15 8.60
C GLY A 107 2.12 -2.91 7.26
N ILE A 108 2.27 -3.83 6.32
CA ILE A 108 1.76 -3.68 4.96
C ILE A 108 0.45 -4.41 4.83
N SER A 109 -0.58 -3.66 4.45
CA SER A 109 -1.82 -4.22 3.93
C SER A 109 -1.77 -4.20 2.42
N ILE A 110 -2.22 -5.29 1.80
CA ILE A 110 -2.50 -5.32 0.36
C ILE A 110 -3.93 -4.80 0.18
N PHE A 111 -4.12 -3.91 -0.78
CA PHE A 111 -5.44 -3.45 -1.19
C PHE A 111 -5.77 -4.09 -2.53
N ASP A 112 -6.91 -4.76 -2.60
CA ASP A 112 -7.36 -5.41 -3.82
C ASP A 112 -7.97 -4.38 -4.76
N VAL A 113 -7.46 -4.34 -6.00
CA VAL A 113 -8.08 -3.59 -7.09
C VAL A 113 -8.68 -4.58 -8.07
N GLY A 114 -10.02 -4.65 -8.06
CA GLY A 114 -10.80 -5.46 -8.98
C GLY A 114 -11.77 -4.60 -9.77
N MET A 115 -12.00 -4.95 -11.03
CA MET A 115 -13.05 -4.34 -11.84
C MET A 115 -13.91 -5.44 -12.46
N CYS A 116 -15.22 -5.36 -12.27
CA CYS A 116 -16.15 -6.23 -12.95
C CYS A 116 -16.33 -5.73 -14.39
N THR A 117 -16.32 -6.65 -15.35
CA THR A 117 -16.58 -6.34 -16.76
C THR A 117 -17.97 -6.79 -17.15
N ALA A 118 -18.77 -5.91 -17.74
CA ALA A 118 -19.78 -6.34 -18.71
C ALA A 118 -19.05 -6.64 -20.04
N ASP A 119 -19.55 -7.60 -20.83
CA ASP A 119 -18.87 -8.11 -22.04
C ASP A 119 -18.50 -6.99 -23.05
N ASP A 120 -19.28 -5.90 -23.10
CA ASP A 120 -19.05 -4.77 -24.00
C ASP A 120 -18.02 -3.74 -23.47
N ALA A 121 -17.65 -3.81 -22.20
CA ALA A 121 -16.77 -2.84 -21.53
C ALA A 121 -15.37 -3.39 -21.20
N GLU A 122 -15.10 -4.68 -21.47
CA GLU A 122 -13.87 -5.37 -21.04
C GLU A 122 -12.59 -4.64 -21.48
N GLN A 123 -12.51 -4.18 -22.73
CA GLN A 123 -11.34 -3.46 -23.22
C GLN A 123 -11.13 -2.11 -22.52
N SER A 124 -12.21 -1.38 -22.24
CA SER A 124 -12.14 -0.09 -21.55
C SER A 124 -11.66 -0.27 -20.11
N VAL A 125 -12.19 -1.28 -19.43
CA VAL A 125 -11.77 -1.66 -18.07
C VAL A 125 -10.28 -2.01 -18.03
N ARG A 126 -9.81 -2.88 -18.93
CA ARG A 126 -8.40 -3.27 -18.98
C ARG A 126 -7.47 -2.12 -19.39
N LYS A 127 -7.90 -1.21 -20.26
CA LYS A 127 -7.16 0.03 -20.57
C LYS A 127 -7.01 0.91 -19.33
N PHE A 128 -8.07 1.06 -18.54
CA PHE A 128 -8.02 1.80 -17.28
C PHE A 128 -7.10 1.12 -16.24
N MET A 129 -7.18 -0.20 -16.09
CA MET A 129 -6.28 -0.94 -15.19
C MET A 129 -4.81 -0.80 -15.60
N ARG A 130 -4.52 -0.82 -16.92
CA ARG A 130 -3.16 -0.56 -17.42
C ARG A 130 -2.70 0.87 -17.16
N PHE A 131 -3.62 1.84 -17.24
CA PHE A 131 -3.35 3.22 -16.85
C PHE A 131 -3.03 3.33 -15.35
N MET A 132 -3.78 2.64 -14.48
CA MET A 132 -3.48 2.58 -13.04
C MET A 132 -2.09 1.99 -12.75
N LEU A 133 -1.70 0.89 -13.40
CA LEU A 133 -0.33 0.35 -13.27
C LEU A 133 0.76 1.33 -13.73
N ARG A 134 0.46 2.14 -14.75
CA ARG A 134 1.38 3.19 -15.21
C ARG A 134 1.50 4.31 -14.17
N LEU A 135 0.40 4.68 -13.50
CA LEU A 135 0.43 5.68 -12.42
C LEU A 135 1.24 5.18 -11.22
N ASP A 136 1.10 3.90 -10.85
CA ASP A 136 1.92 3.24 -9.83
C ASP A 136 3.43 3.36 -10.14
N THR A 137 3.80 3.07 -11.40
CA THR A 137 5.19 3.19 -11.86
C THR A 137 5.74 4.61 -11.82
N GLN A 138 4.86 5.63 -11.89
CA GLN A 138 5.24 7.03 -11.86
C GLN A 138 5.24 7.62 -10.43
N GLY A 139 5.02 6.78 -9.41
CA GLY A 139 4.97 7.23 -8.01
C GLY A 139 3.71 7.98 -7.62
N GLN A 140 2.65 7.95 -8.45
CA GLN A 140 1.43 8.72 -8.17
C GLN A 140 0.69 8.25 -6.91
N PHE A 141 0.78 6.97 -6.56
CA PHE A 141 0.13 6.45 -5.36
C PHE A 141 0.93 6.72 -4.08
N GLU A 142 2.25 6.91 -4.20
CA GLU A 142 3.13 7.28 -3.07
C GLU A 142 2.75 8.63 -2.47
N THR A 143 2.26 9.57 -3.28
CA THR A 143 1.78 10.86 -2.78
C THR A 143 0.55 10.76 -1.88
N PHE A 144 -0.17 9.63 -1.95
CA PHE A 144 -1.34 9.32 -1.10
C PHE A 144 -1.03 8.24 -0.08
N GLY A 145 0.25 8.01 0.25
CA GLY A 145 0.65 7.06 1.28
C GLY A 145 0.52 5.59 0.90
N TYR A 146 0.32 5.25 -0.36
CA TYR A 146 0.45 3.86 -0.83
C TYR A 146 1.90 3.58 -1.23
N PHE A 147 2.29 2.31 -1.26
CA PHE A 147 3.63 1.91 -1.68
C PHE A 147 3.55 1.20 -3.04
N PRO A 148 4.52 1.43 -3.93
CA PRO A 148 4.47 0.92 -5.28
C PRO A 148 4.54 -0.60 -5.27
N LEU A 149 3.87 -1.24 -6.25
CA LEU A 149 4.06 -2.66 -6.48
C LEU A 149 5.51 -2.94 -6.85
N THR A 150 6.06 -4.06 -6.36
CA THR A 150 7.36 -4.52 -6.85
C THR A 150 7.27 -4.82 -8.35
N GLU A 151 8.39 -4.64 -9.06
CA GLU A 151 8.44 -4.84 -10.51
C GLU A 151 7.94 -6.23 -10.92
N SER A 152 8.26 -7.28 -10.15
CA SER A 152 7.79 -8.64 -10.41
C SER A 152 6.27 -8.76 -10.37
N VAL A 153 5.63 -8.19 -9.35
CA VAL A 153 4.16 -8.18 -9.20
C VAL A 153 3.54 -7.35 -10.33
N ARG A 154 4.12 -6.20 -10.63
CA ARG A 154 3.65 -5.28 -11.67
C ARG A 154 3.68 -5.90 -13.07
N LEU A 155 4.74 -6.61 -13.42
CA LEU A 155 4.87 -7.29 -14.71
C LEU A 155 3.85 -8.42 -14.87
N LYS A 156 3.60 -9.20 -13.82
CA LYS A 156 2.55 -10.23 -13.81
C LYS A 156 1.15 -9.62 -13.98
N ALA A 157 0.86 -8.55 -13.23
CA ALA A 157 -0.40 -7.82 -13.34
C ALA A 157 -0.60 -7.26 -14.76
N ALA A 158 0.45 -6.67 -15.36
CA ALA A 158 0.42 -6.18 -16.72
C ALA A 158 0.17 -7.29 -17.75
N GLY A 159 0.74 -8.48 -17.54
CA GLY A 159 0.51 -9.66 -18.36
C GLY A 159 -0.97 -10.09 -18.36
N ILE A 160 -1.59 -10.13 -17.18
CA ILE A 160 -3.02 -10.47 -17.04
C ILE A 160 -3.91 -9.41 -17.69
N ILE A 161 -3.68 -8.13 -17.39
CA ILE A 161 -4.45 -7.01 -17.95
C ILE A 161 -4.30 -6.95 -19.49
N GLY A 162 -3.15 -7.35 -20.02
CA GLY A 162 -2.82 -7.29 -21.44
C GLY A 162 -3.50 -8.32 -22.35
N LYS A 163 -4.06 -9.42 -21.83
CA LYS A 163 -4.49 -10.60 -22.63
C LYS A 163 -5.45 -10.31 -23.79
N VAL A 164 -6.33 -9.30 -23.68
CA VAL A 164 -7.31 -8.93 -24.72
C VAL A 164 -7.12 -7.50 -25.23
N LEU A 165 -6.03 -6.83 -24.83
CA LEU A 165 -5.71 -5.51 -25.35
C LEU A 165 -5.05 -5.66 -26.72
N PRO A 166 -5.38 -4.79 -27.70
CA PRO A 166 -4.74 -4.82 -29.00
C PRO A 166 -3.23 -4.59 -28.82
N SER A 167 -2.42 -5.40 -29.51
CA SER A 167 -0.99 -5.19 -29.60
C SER A 167 -0.71 -3.83 -30.23
N PRO A 168 0.31 -3.08 -29.75
CA PRO A 168 0.75 -1.88 -30.44
C PRO A 168 1.11 -2.22 -31.89
N SER A 169 0.43 -1.59 -32.85
CA SER A 169 0.82 -1.64 -34.26
C SER A 169 1.50 -0.34 -34.63
N ILE A 170 2.69 -0.45 -35.20
CA ILE A 170 3.32 0.69 -35.87
C ILE A 170 2.64 0.82 -37.23
N ASP A 171 2.07 1.98 -37.52
CA ASP A 171 1.69 2.33 -38.88
C ASP A 171 2.92 2.94 -39.58
N PRO A 172 3.54 2.26 -40.56
CA PRO A 172 4.70 2.78 -41.29
C PRO A 172 4.44 4.15 -41.95
N ALA A 173 3.18 4.52 -42.20
CA ALA A 173 2.81 5.81 -42.77
C ALA A 173 2.91 6.98 -41.76
N THR A 174 3.01 6.69 -40.46
CA THR A 174 3.12 7.70 -39.39
C THR A 174 4.53 7.86 -38.82
N LEU A 175 5.47 7.03 -39.28
CA LEU A 175 6.90 7.15 -39.01
C LEU A 175 7.54 8.05 -40.09
N GLY A 176 7.25 9.34 -40.03
CA GLY A 176 7.95 10.37 -40.81
C GLY A 176 9.30 10.73 -40.21
#